data_AF-A0A5B9XX98-F1
#
_entry.id   AF-A0A5B9XX98-F1
#
_cell.length_a   1.000
_cell.length_b   1.000
_cell.length_c   1.000
_cell.angle_alpha   90.00
_cell.angle_beta   90.00
_cell.angle_gamma   90.00
#
_symmetry.space_group_name_H-M   'P 1'
#
loop_
_entity.id
_entity.type
_entity.pdbx_description
1 polymer ?
#
loop_
_entity_poly.entity_id
_entity_poly.type
_entity_poly.pdbx_seq_one_letter_code
_entity_poly.pdbx_strand_id
1 'polypeptide(L)'
;MMMIMGLIFLIPLVFLTNFWFILSMFFIFSFIMVMKLSFNFSVLSISYFLGLDLLSFTLILLSFWICALMILASENLFKENSYWELFLCLIIFLMLSLYLTFSSLNLFIFYIFFEMSLIPTLFLIIGWGNQPERISAGVYLLFYTLLVSLPMMSALAYIYSNSFSLDFYFFNFSNSVFLYFCLNFVFFVKIPMYMIHLWLPKAHVEAPISGSMILAGVMLKLGGYGLLRTMKIFMEIGMQINLIIIVISLIGGMMISMICLRQSDMKMLIAYSSVAHMGLALAGIMTMNLWGFWGSLVLMVGHGLCSSGLFCLANFFYERSHSRSIYLNKGMMNITPSLALWWFLLCSSNMAAPPSLNLLGEILLINSLSVYSKLSMICLFFMVFYSAVYSLFLYSYTQHGKFYSGIYTFNQINNREYLLVFLHWVPLNILFLKSELVSLWV
;
A
#
# COMPACT_ATOMS: atom_id res chain seq x y z
N MET A 1 17.29 -7.61 -15.27
CA MET A 1 18.38 -6.70 -15.69
C MET A 1 17.92 -5.50 -16.53
N MET A 2 17.20 -5.67 -17.65
CA MET A 2 16.76 -4.55 -18.51
C MET A 2 16.09 -3.39 -17.72
N MET A 3 15.14 -3.71 -16.84
CA MET A 3 14.41 -2.70 -16.05
C MET A 3 15.32 -1.97 -15.05
N ILE A 4 16.25 -2.70 -14.40
CA ILE A 4 17.20 -2.12 -13.45
C ILE A 4 18.12 -1.13 -14.16
N MET A 5 18.70 -1.54 -15.29
CA MET A 5 19.57 -0.66 -16.07
C MET A 5 18.79 0.56 -16.58
N GLY A 6 17.56 0.37 -17.04
CA GLY A 6 16.67 1.48 -17.43
C GLY A 6 16.46 2.49 -16.31
N LEU A 7 16.20 2.02 -15.07
CA LEU A 7 16.04 2.90 -13.90
C LEU A 7 17.34 3.62 -13.54
N ILE A 8 18.50 2.96 -13.62
CA ILE A 8 19.80 3.60 -13.32
C ILE A 8 20.09 4.71 -14.33
N PHE A 9 19.83 4.47 -15.63
CA PHE A 9 20.03 5.49 -16.67
C PHE A 9 19.04 6.65 -16.58
N LEU A 10 17.88 6.49 -15.93
CA LEU A 10 16.97 7.61 -15.69
C LEU A 10 17.53 8.63 -14.69
N ILE A 11 18.38 8.22 -13.73
CA ILE A 11 18.91 9.13 -12.69
C ILE A 11 19.66 10.33 -13.30
N PRO A 12 20.71 10.14 -14.13
CA PRO A 12 21.39 11.28 -14.74
C PRO A 12 20.48 12.05 -15.71
N LEU A 13 19.50 11.37 -16.30
CA LEU A 13 18.57 11.95 -17.26
C LEU A 13 17.59 12.95 -16.61
N VAL A 14 17.36 12.85 -15.30
CA VAL A 14 16.53 13.82 -14.56
C VAL A 14 17.06 15.24 -14.69
N PHE A 15 18.37 15.41 -14.59
CA PHE A 15 19.00 16.73 -14.64
C PHE A 15 19.06 17.33 -16.04
N LEU A 16 18.77 16.54 -17.08
CA LEU A 16 18.87 16.95 -18.48
C LEU A 16 17.51 17.16 -19.15
N THR A 17 16.43 16.61 -18.59
CA THR A 17 15.13 16.53 -19.26
C THR A 17 13.98 17.10 -18.45
N ASN A 18 12.84 17.31 -19.12
CA ASN A 18 11.64 17.85 -18.51
C ASN A 18 10.95 16.83 -17.59
N PHE A 19 10.27 17.33 -16.56
CA PHE A 19 9.46 16.57 -15.60
C PHE A 19 8.54 15.51 -16.25
N TRP A 20 7.87 15.87 -17.34
CA TRP A 20 6.93 14.99 -18.06
C TRP A 20 7.60 13.85 -18.82
N PHE A 21 8.87 13.98 -19.20
CA PHE A 21 9.59 12.91 -19.88
C PHE A 21 9.83 11.72 -18.97
N ILE A 22 10.15 11.96 -17.69
CA ILE A 22 10.33 10.88 -16.72
C ILE A 22 9.02 10.15 -16.49
N LEU A 23 7.90 10.88 -16.44
CA LEU A 23 6.57 10.28 -16.35
C LEU A 23 6.29 9.32 -17.51
N SER A 24 6.54 9.73 -18.75
CA SER A 24 6.29 8.86 -19.91
C SER A 24 7.15 7.60 -19.87
N MET A 25 8.41 7.70 -19.40
CA MET A 25 9.29 6.55 -19.22
C MET A 25 8.76 5.57 -18.17
N PHE A 26 8.20 6.05 -17.05
CA PHE A 26 7.55 5.17 -16.06
C PHE A 26 6.35 4.42 -16.64
N PHE A 27 5.52 5.09 -17.43
CA PHE A 27 4.42 4.39 -18.12
C PHE A 27 4.95 3.34 -19.10
N ILE A 28 5.94 3.66 -19.93
CA ILE A 28 6.56 2.70 -20.86
C ILE A 28 7.09 1.48 -20.09
N PHE A 29 7.76 1.68 -18.95
CA PHE A 29 8.22 0.58 -18.11
C PHE A 29 7.07 -0.27 -17.57
N SER A 30 5.98 0.34 -17.13
CA SER A 30 4.79 -0.41 -16.70
C SER A 30 4.22 -1.27 -17.84
N PHE A 31 4.12 -0.73 -19.06
CA PHE A 31 3.66 -1.48 -20.24
C PHE A 31 4.60 -2.63 -20.60
N ILE A 32 5.92 -2.40 -20.58
CA ILE A 32 6.91 -3.47 -20.82
C ILE A 32 6.77 -4.60 -19.81
N MET A 33 6.47 -4.29 -18.55
CA MET A 33 6.22 -5.31 -17.53
C MET A 33 4.94 -6.09 -17.86
N VAL A 34 3.82 -5.42 -18.14
CA VAL A 34 2.55 -6.10 -18.51
C VAL A 34 2.76 -7.08 -19.67
N MET A 35 3.55 -6.71 -20.70
CA MET A 35 3.84 -7.59 -21.83
C MET A 35 4.64 -8.85 -21.47
N LYS A 36 5.34 -8.84 -20.33
CA LYS A 36 6.12 -9.98 -19.81
C LYS A 36 5.33 -10.83 -18.81
N LEU A 37 4.06 -10.55 -18.58
CA LEU A 37 3.19 -11.40 -17.77
C LEU A 37 3.16 -12.80 -18.37
N SER A 38 3.58 -13.79 -17.58
CA SER A 38 3.29 -15.19 -17.88
C SER A 38 2.31 -15.73 -16.85
N PHE A 39 1.38 -16.56 -17.30
CA PHE A 39 0.39 -17.24 -16.45
C PHE A 39 0.95 -18.47 -15.71
N ASN A 40 2.23 -18.80 -15.93
CA ASN A 40 2.82 -19.99 -15.33
C ASN A 40 3.26 -19.70 -13.89
N PHE A 41 3.03 -20.67 -13.01
CA PHE A 41 3.49 -20.66 -11.61
C PHE A 41 5.02 -20.62 -11.46
N SER A 42 5.76 -20.93 -12.53
CA SER A 42 7.21 -20.97 -12.50
C SER A 42 7.83 -19.59 -12.33
N VAL A 43 8.92 -19.53 -11.57
CA VAL A 43 9.79 -18.35 -11.49
C VAL A 43 10.28 -18.00 -12.89
N LEU A 44 10.06 -16.76 -13.30
CA LEU A 44 10.58 -16.21 -14.53
C LEU A 44 11.84 -15.40 -14.27
N SER A 45 12.65 -15.23 -15.33
CA SER A 45 13.78 -14.29 -15.36
C SER A 45 14.78 -14.44 -14.20
N ILE A 46 15.14 -15.68 -13.88
CA ILE A 46 16.13 -15.98 -12.85
C ILE A 46 17.50 -15.46 -13.31
N SER A 47 18.12 -14.61 -12.49
CA SER A 47 19.50 -14.15 -12.67
C SER A 47 20.16 -13.90 -11.33
N TYR A 48 21.31 -14.52 -11.05
CA TYR A 48 22.02 -14.44 -9.76
C TYR A 48 21.08 -14.53 -8.56
N PHE A 49 20.80 -13.40 -7.90
CA PHE A 49 19.94 -13.30 -6.72
C PHE A 49 18.52 -12.78 -6.99
N LEU A 50 18.15 -12.59 -8.25
CA LEU A 50 16.87 -12.02 -8.66
C LEU A 50 16.01 -13.05 -9.39
N GLY A 51 14.71 -13.04 -9.13
CA GLY A 51 13.71 -13.87 -9.80
C GLY A 51 12.33 -13.24 -9.68
N LEU A 52 11.44 -13.56 -10.61
CA LEU A 52 10.09 -13.03 -10.67
C LEU A 52 9.06 -14.16 -10.65
N ASP A 53 8.42 -14.35 -9.50
CA ASP A 53 7.20 -15.12 -9.35
C ASP A 53 5.98 -14.22 -9.57
N LEU A 54 4.78 -14.80 -9.70
CA LEU A 54 3.55 -14.04 -9.90
C LEU A 54 3.25 -13.05 -8.75
N LEU A 55 3.60 -13.40 -7.49
CA LEU A 55 3.55 -12.47 -6.35
C LEU A 55 4.41 -11.22 -6.57
N SER A 56 5.70 -11.45 -6.83
CA SER A 56 6.65 -10.36 -7.03
C SER A 56 6.29 -9.55 -8.27
N PHE A 57 5.82 -10.22 -9.32
CA PHE A 57 5.44 -9.58 -10.57
C PHE A 57 4.27 -8.61 -10.35
N THR A 58 3.19 -9.04 -9.70
CA THR A 58 2.01 -8.20 -9.46
C THR A 58 2.34 -6.97 -8.60
N LEU A 59 3.17 -7.13 -7.57
CA LEU A 59 3.59 -6.02 -6.70
C LEU A 59 4.59 -5.08 -7.38
N ILE A 60 5.48 -5.59 -8.25
CA ILE A 60 6.36 -4.74 -9.06
C ILE A 60 5.54 -3.95 -10.09
N LEU A 61 4.54 -4.56 -10.71
CA LEU A 61 3.67 -3.85 -11.64
C LEU A 61 2.92 -2.71 -10.91
N LEU A 62 2.39 -3.00 -9.72
CA LEU A 62 1.75 -1.99 -8.87
C LEU A 62 2.72 -0.86 -8.50
N SER A 63 3.98 -1.15 -8.18
CA SER A 63 4.96 -0.12 -7.82
C SER A 63 5.28 0.82 -8.98
N PHE A 64 5.53 0.28 -10.18
CA PHE A 64 5.73 1.12 -11.37
C PHE A 64 4.51 2.01 -11.65
N TRP A 65 3.31 1.45 -11.54
CA TRP A 65 2.07 2.18 -11.78
C TRP A 65 1.86 3.31 -10.78
N ILE A 66 1.98 3.04 -9.48
CA ILE A 66 1.79 4.05 -8.44
C ILE A 66 2.86 5.14 -8.51
N CYS A 67 4.11 4.81 -8.82
CA CYS A 67 5.15 5.82 -8.98
C CYS A 67 4.94 6.73 -10.19
N ALA A 68 4.40 6.21 -11.30
CA ALA A 68 3.94 7.06 -12.40
C ALA A 68 2.82 8.02 -11.92
N LEU A 69 1.84 7.50 -11.19
CA LEU A 69 0.72 8.30 -10.68
C LEU A 69 1.15 9.35 -9.64
N MET A 70 2.20 9.08 -8.86
CA MET A 70 2.77 10.07 -7.94
C MET A 70 3.33 11.27 -8.67
N ILE A 71 4.10 11.04 -9.74
CA ILE A 71 4.66 12.12 -10.57
C ILE A 71 3.52 12.92 -11.21
N LEU A 72 2.48 12.23 -11.70
CA LEU A 72 1.27 12.90 -12.19
C LEU A 72 0.60 13.73 -11.12
N ALA A 73 0.50 13.26 -9.87
CA ALA A 73 -0.15 13.98 -8.78
C ALA A 73 0.56 15.27 -8.41
N SER A 74 1.90 15.27 -8.44
CA SER A 74 2.75 16.34 -7.91
C SER A 74 3.11 17.44 -8.90
N GLU A 75 2.23 17.75 -9.87
CA GLU A 75 2.47 18.84 -10.85
C GLU A 75 2.66 20.21 -10.18
N ASN A 76 2.00 20.45 -9.03
CA ASN A 76 2.13 21.72 -8.34
C ASN A 76 3.59 22.01 -7.92
N LEU A 77 4.38 20.98 -7.64
CA LEU A 77 5.82 21.13 -7.38
C LEU A 77 6.58 21.65 -8.59
N PHE A 78 6.18 21.22 -9.79
CA PHE A 78 6.75 21.69 -11.04
C PHE A 78 6.33 23.15 -11.33
N LYS A 79 5.07 23.51 -11.06
CA LYS A 79 4.58 24.89 -11.25
C LYS A 79 5.25 25.88 -10.29
N GLU A 80 5.49 25.49 -9.06
CA GLU A 80 6.11 26.32 -8.02
C GLU A 80 7.65 26.24 -8.03
N ASN A 81 8.26 25.43 -8.92
CA ASN A 81 9.70 25.19 -9.00
C ASN A 81 10.35 24.73 -7.66
N SER A 82 9.61 23.98 -6.83
CA SER A 82 10.08 23.53 -5.51
C SER A 82 10.94 22.26 -5.58
N TYR A 83 12.19 22.40 -6.01
CA TYR A 83 13.20 21.32 -6.09
C TYR A 83 12.69 20.05 -6.80
N TRP A 84 12.03 20.23 -7.94
CA TRP A 84 11.38 19.14 -8.69
C TRP A 84 12.37 18.07 -9.18
N GLU A 85 13.62 18.43 -9.49
CA GLU A 85 14.69 17.49 -9.89
C GLU A 85 15.04 16.51 -8.76
N LEU A 86 15.26 17.03 -7.55
CA LEU A 86 15.55 16.19 -6.37
C LEU A 86 14.37 15.27 -6.04
N PHE A 87 13.14 15.77 -6.17
CA PHE A 87 11.93 14.97 -5.98
C PHE A 87 11.87 13.77 -6.94
N LEU A 88 12.15 14.00 -8.23
CA LEU A 88 12.16 12.93 -9.24
C LEU A 88 13.28 11.92 -9.01
N CYS A 89 14.47 12.39 -8.65
CA CYS A 89 15.59 11.51 -8.26
C CYS A 89 15.21 10.60 -7.09
N LEU A 90 14.52 11.13 -6.08
CA LEU A 90 14.02 10.32 -4.95
C LEU A 90 12.97 9.30 -5.37
N ILE A 91 12.06 9.64 -6.28
CA ILE A 91 11.08 8.67 -6.81
C ILE A 91 11.76 7.55 -7.58
N ILE A 92 12.77 7.86 -8.41
CA ILE A 92 13.51 6.83 -9.15
C ILE A 92 14.27 5.93 -8.19
N PHE A 93 14.92 6.50 -7.18
CA PHE A 93 15.65 5.72 -6.17
C PHE A 93 14.70 4.85 -5.33
N LEU A 94 13.53 5.37 -4.96
CA LEU A 94 12.45 4.59 -4.33
C LEU A 94 12.02 3.43 -5.23
N MET A 95 11.78 3.68 -6.51
CA MET A 95 11.40 2.63 -7.46
C MET A 95 12.46 1.56 -7.65
N LEU A 96 13.73 1.95 -7.68
CA LEU A 96 14.84 1.00 -7.76
C LEU A 96 14.89 0.12 -6.50
N SER A 97 14.77 0.72 -5.31
CA SER A 97 14.72 -0.07 -4.06
C SER A 97 13.54 -1.04 -4.03
N LEU A 98 12.33 -0.57 -4.40
CA LEU A 98 11.13 -1.41 -4.44
C LEU A 98 11.23 -2.56 -5.45
N TYR A 99 11.75 -2.29 -6.66
CA TYR A 99 11.97 -3.34 -7.65
C TYR A 99 12.89 -4.43 -7.10
N LEU A 100 14.00 -4.04 -6.45
CA LEU A 100 14.97 -4.99 -5.90
C LEU A 100 14.42 -5.75 -4.69
N THR A 101 13.56 -5.13 -3.85
CA THR A 101 12.88 -5.86 -2.75
C THR A 101 11.99 -6.98 -3.26
N PHE A 102 11.12 -6.70 -4.23
CA PHE A 102 10.17 -7.71 -4.69
C PHE A 102 10.83 -8.78 -5.56
N SER A 103 11.91 -8.45 -6.27
CA SER A 103 12.59 -9.42 -7.14
C SER A 103 13.68 -10.24 -6.44
N SER A 104 14.05 -9.93 -5.20
CA SER A 104 15.11 -10.69 -4.50
C SER A 104 14.67 -12.11 -4.15
N LEU A 105 15.52 -13.09 -4.46
CA LEU A 105 15.37 -14.50 -4.06
C LEU A 105 16.04 -14.83 -2.72
N ASN A 106 16.87 -13.93 -2.21
CA ASN A 106 17.70 -14.14 -1.04
C ASN A 106 17.27 -13.18 0.09
N LEU A 107 17.00 -13.71 1.28
CA LEU A 107 16.41 -12.97 2.40
C LEU A 107 17.27 -11.79 2.88
N PHE A 108 18.60 -11.92 2.80
CA PHE A 108 19.50 -10.83 3.22
C PHE A 108 19.42 -9.63 2.25
N ILE A 109 19.37 -9.92 0.95
CA ILE A 109 19.23 -8.90 -0.09
C ILE A 109 17.85 -8.24 0.01
N PHE A 110 16.81 -9.05 0.26
CA PHE A 110 15.48 -8.55 0.58
C PHE A 110 15.50 -7.54 1.73
N TYR A 111 16.14 -7.90 2.86
CA TYR A 111 16.27 -7.05 4.04
C TYR A 111 16.97 -5.71 3.74
N ILE A 112 18.12 -5.74 3.04
CA ILE A 112 18.85 -4.52 2.68
C ILE A 112 17.95 -3.58 1.89
N PHE A 113 17.35 -4.06 0.80
CA PHE A 113 16.53 -3.17 -0.03
C PHE A 113 15.23 -2.76 0.66
N PHE A 114 14.72 -3.58 1.58
CA PHE A 114 13.54 -3.27 2.38
C PHE A 114 13.79 -2.08 3.31
N GLU A 115 14.96 -2.02 3.95
CA GLU A 115 15.37 -0.86 4.75
C GLU A 115 15.76 0.32 3.87
N MET A 116 16.45 0.09 2.74
CA MET A 116 16.78 1.17 1.81
C MET A 116 15.53 1.87 1.26
N SER A 117 14.40 1.19 1.12
CA SER A 117 13.13 1.82 0.70
C SER A 117 12.60 2.86 1.68
N LEU A 118 13.00 2.82 2.95
CA LEU A 118 12.56 3.79 3.97
C LEU A 118 13.23 5.15 3.79
N ILE A 119 14.50 5.18 3.36
CA ILE A 119 15.28 6.41 3.24
C ILE A 119 14.62 7.41 2.25
N PRO A 120 14.24 7.02 1.02
CA PRO A 120 13.56 7.93 0.09
C PRO A 120 12.20 8.36 0.62
N THR A 121 11.44 7.45 1.27
CA THR A 121 10.13 7.82 1.83
C THR A 121 10.24 8.85 2.94
N LEU A 122 11.26 8.75 3.78
CA LEU A 122 11.52 9.74 4.82
C LEU A 122 11.85 11.11 4.23
N PHE A 123 12.68 11.17 3.18
CA PHE A 123 12.97 12.42 2.50
C PHE A 123 11.74 13.02 1.81
N LEU A 124 10.84 12.20 1.26
CA LEU A 124 9.57 12.68 0.71
C LEU A 124 8.68 13.34 1.79
N ILE A 125 8.59 12.76 2.98
CA ILE A 125 7.78 13.28 4.09
C ILE A 125 8.38 14.58 4.65
N ILE A 126 9.67 14.57 4.97
CA ILE A 126 10.34 15.71 5.61
C ILE A 126 10.54 16.86 4.62
N GLY A 127 10.85 16.57 3.35
CA GLY A 127 11.12 17.58 2.32
C GLY A 127 9.86 18.35 1.92
N TRP A 128 8.83 17.63 1.46
CA TRP A 128 7.64 18.22 0.83
C TRP A 128 6.35 18.11 1.66
N GLY A 129 6.42 17.69 2.93
CA GLY A 129 5.26 17.73 3.83
C GLY A 129 4.85 19.17 4.18
N ASN A 130 3.55 19.44 4.30
CA ASN A 130 3.04 20.82 4.46
C ASN A 130 3.11 21.36 5.89
N GLN A 131 2.99 20.50 6.90
CA GLN A 131 2.84 20.91 8.31
C GLN A 131 4.18 20.77 9.07
N PRO A 132 4.44 21.56 10.12
CA PRO A 132 5.68 21.48 10.89
C PRO A 132 5.85 20.13 11.60
N GLU A 133 4.75 19.46 11.92
CA GLU A 133 4.74 18.14 12.55
C GLU A 133 5.46 17.07 11.72
N ARG A 134 5.68 17.31 10.40
CA ARG A 134 6.34 16.39 9.44
C ARG A 134 7.66 15.80 9.93
N ILE A 135 8.41 16.56 10.72
CA ILE A 135 9.68 16.10 11.31
C ILE A 135 9.38 15.02 12.35
N SER A 136 8.36 15.23 13.19
CA SER A 136 7.94 14.26 14.19
C SER A 136 7.41 12.97 13.55
N ALA A 137 6.55 13.02 12.51
CA ALA A 137 6.12 11.79 11.85
C ALA A 137 7.25 11.09 11.10
N GLY A 138 8.17 11.82 10.48
CA GLY A 138 9.36 11.23 9.86
C GLY A 138 10.20 10.45 10.89
N VAL A 139 10.39 11.03 12.08
CA VAL A 139 11.08 10.39 13.21
C VAL A 139 10.31 9.16 13.72
N TYR A 140 8.98 9.25 13.87
CA TYR A 140 8.14 8.10 14.24
C TYR A 140 8.26 6.96 13.24
N LEU A 141 8.16 7.25 11.94
CA LEU A 141 8.28 6.23 10.90
C LEU A 141 9.64 5.52 10.96
N LEU A 142 10.73 6.29 11.08
CA LEU A 142 12.08 5.74 11.12
C LEU A 142 12.35 4.87 12.35
N PHE A 143 12.01 5.35 13.55
CA PHE A 143 12.29 4.58 14.77
C PHE A 143 11.42 3.33 14.92
N TYR A 144 10.14 3.39 14.52
CA TYR A 144 9.28 2.21 14.59
C TYR A 144 9.80 1.09 13.69
N THR A 145 10.31 1.42 12.49
CA THR A 145 10.81 0.41 11.57
C THR A 145 12.23 -0.05 11.91
N LEU A 146 13.15 0.88 12.22
CA LEU A 146 14.56 0.53 12.47
C LEU A 146 14.75 -0.30 13.74
N LEU A 147 14.05 0.06 14.83
CA LEU A 147 14.21 -0.67 16.09
C LEU A 147 13.78 -2.14 15.96
N VAL A 148 12.78 -2.38 15.10
CA VAL A 148 12.25 -3.72 14.88
C VAL A 148 13.02 -4.46 13.79
N SER A 149 13.63 -3.77 12.82
CA SER A 149 14.42 -4.39 11.76
C SER A 149 15.78 -4.90 12.23
N LEU A 150 16.38 -4.29 13.25
CA LEU A 150 17.65 -4.77 13.83
C LEU A 150 17.57 -6.21 14.38
N PRO A 151 16.54 -6.61 15.15
CA PRO A 151 16.29 -8.02 15.51
C PRO A 151 16.17 -8.99 14.33
N MET A 152 15.63 -8.55 13.19
CA MET A 152 15.57 -9.39 11.99
C MET A 152 16.97 -9.65 11.44
N MET A 153 17.87 -8.66 11.46
CA MET A 153 19.25 -8.83 11.02
C MET A 153 20.01 -9.89 11.86
N SER A 154 19.83 -9.90 13.18
CA SER A 154 20.46 -10.92 14.03
C SER A 154 19.88 -12.31 13.79
N ALA A 155 18.56 -12.41 13.57
CA ALA A 155 17.92 -13.67 13.21
C ALA A 155 18.38 -14.20 11.84
N LEU A 156 18.62 -13.33 10.85
CA LEU A 156 19.19 -13.71 9.55
C LEU A 156 20.61 -14.29 9.69
N ALA A 157 21.45 -13.68 10.54
CA ALA A 157 22.79 -14.21 10.81
C ALA A 157 22.74 -15.61 11.44
N TYR A 158 21.78 -15.83 12.35
CA TYR A 158 21.56 -17.15 12.96
C TYR A 158 21.04 -18.20 11.97
N ILE A 159 20.11 -17.82 11.08
CA ILE A 159 19.66 -18.75 10.03
C ILE A 159 20.84 -19.13 9.13
N TYR A 160 21.63 -18.14 8.71
CA TYR A 160 22.79 -18.39 7.86
C TYR A 160 23.80 -19.35 8.51
N SER A 161 24.04 -19.25 9.82
CA SER A 161 24.93 -20.21 10.51
C SER A 161 24.38 -21.63 10.52
N ASN A 162 23.07 -21.83 10.42
CA ASN A 162 22.43 -23.14 10.48
C ASN A 162 22.22 -23.77 9.10
N SER A 163 21.70 -23.00 8.13
CA SER A 163 21.35 -23.50 6.78
C SER A 163 22.43 -23.23 5.74
N PHE A 164 23.47 -22.45 6.06
CA PHE A 164 24.53 -21.98 5.16
C PHE A 164 24.05 -21.25 3.89
N SER A 165 22.75 -21.00 3.78
CA SER A 165 22.08 -20.39 2.63
C SER A 165 20.89 -19.56 3.12
N LEU A 166 20.67 -18.43 2.45
CA LEU A 166 19.56 -17.50 2.73
C LEU A 166 18.61 -17.36 1.53
N ASP A 167 18.70 -18.25 0.55
CA ASP A 167 17.75 -18.28 -0.58
C ASP A 167 16.40 -18.87 -0.14
N PHE A 168 15.30 -18.25 -0.58
CA PHE A 168 13.94 -18.66 -0.21
C PHE A 168 13.61 -20.12 -0.53
N TYR A 169 14.30 -20.72 -1.51
CA TYR A 169 14.08 -22.10 -1.93
C TYR A 169 14.67 -23.14 -0.99
N PHE A 170 15.82 -22.82 -0.37
CA PHE A 170 16.59 -23.77 0.44
C PHE A 170 16.28 -23.68 1.94
N PHE A 171 15.31 -22.85 2.35
CA PHE A 171 14.96 -22.79 3.76
C PHE A 171 14.29 -24.07 4.25
N ASN A 172 14.89 -24.63 5.30
CA ASN A 172 14.31 -25.70 6.10
C ASN A 172 13.40 -25.11 7.18
N PHE A 173 12.45 -25.93 7.65
CA PHE A 173 11.59 -25.57 8.77
C PHE A 173 12.42 -25.33 10.03
N SER A 174 12.11 -24.26 10.76
CA SER A 174 12.72 -23.94 12.04
C SER A 174 11.65 -23.81 13.12
N ASN A 175 11.93 -24.39 14.29
CA ASN A 175 10.93 -24.57 15.36
C ASN A 175 11.11 -23.63 16.57
N SER A 176 11.95 -22.60 16.46
CA SER A 176 12.17 -21.64 17.54
C SER A 176 11.18 -20.47 17.53
N VAL A 177 10.36 -20.38 18.58
CA VAL A 177 9.40 -19.27 18.80
C VAL A 177 10.08 -17.90 18.81
N PHE A 178 11.28 -17.81 19.38
CA PHE A 178 12.04 -16.56 19.41
C PHE A 178 12.42 -16.09 18.00
N LEU A 179 12.85 -17.02 17.12
CA LEU A 179 13.19 -16.70 15.72
C LEU A 179 11.96 -16.24 14.94
N TYR A 180 10.80 -16.85 15.20
CA TYR A 180 9.53 -16.45 14.61
C TYR A 180 9.23 -14.97 14.88
N PHE A 181 9.33 -14.54 16.14
CA PHE A 181 9.11 -13.13 16.48
C PHE A 181 10.21 -12.23 15.91
N CYS A 182 11.49 -12.58 16.04
CA CYS A 182 12.57 -11.73 15.54
C CYS A 182 12.49 -11.47 14.02
N LEU A 183 12.08 -12.47 13.22
CA LEU A 183 11.92 -12.28 11.78
C LEU A 183 10.60 -11.61 11.41
N ASN A 184 9.47 -12.04 12.00
CA ASN A 184 8.16 -11.58 11.54
C ASN A 184 7.70 -10.25 12.15
N PHE A 185 8.27 -9.81 13.28
CA PHE A 185 7.83 -8.59 13.96
C PHE A 185 8.00 -7.34 13.07
N VAL A 186 9.02 -7.29 12.22
CA VAL A 186 9.22 -6.22 11.21
C VAL A 186 8.02 -6.07 10.30
N PHE A 187 7.47 -7.19 9.85
CA PHE A 187 6.35 -7.16 8.95
C PHE A 187 5.04 -6.82 9.68
N PHE A 188 4.92 -7.09 10.98
CA PHE A 188 3.79 -6.63 11.81
C PHE A 188 3.81 -5.13 12.11
N VAL A 189 4.98 -4.49 12.02
CA VAL A 189 5.07 -3.03 12.05
C VAL A 189 4.62 -2.45 10.71
N LYS A 190 5.09 -3.03 9.59
CA LYS A 190 4.79 -2.51 8.23
C LYS A 190 3.38 -2.84 7.72
N ILE A 191 2.86 -4.04 7.97
CA ILE A 191 1.42 -4.27 7.96
C ILE A 191 0.94 -3.85 9.34
N PRO A 192 0.35 -2.66 9.49
CA PRO A 192 0.10 -2.03 10.76
C PRO A 192 -0.80 -2.91 11.63
N MET A 193 -0.19 -3.76 12.47
CA MET A 193 -0.94 -4.54 13.43
C MET A 193 -1.57 -3.58 14.44
N TYR A 194 -2.78 -3.90 14.88
CA TYR A 194 -3.42 -3.15 15.95
C TYR A 194 -2.48 -3.11 17.18
N MET A 195 -2.48 -1.98 17.91
CA MET A 195 -1.44 -1.53 18.87
C MET A 195 -0.20 -0.84 18.26
N ILE A 196 0.35 -1.34 17.16
CA ILE A 196 1.61 -0.80 16.58
C ILE A 196 1.33 0.21 15.44
N HIS A 197 0.08 0.30 15.00
CA HIS A 197 -0.37 1.14 13.88
C HIS A 197 -0.20 2.67 14.00
N LEU A 198 0.13 3.23 15.17
CA LEU A 198 0.07 4.68 15.43
C LEU A 198 1.01 5.53 14.54
N TRP A 199 2.09 4.95 14.01
CA TRP A 199 2.99 5.65 13.09
C TRP A 199 2.31 5.99 11.76
N LEU A 200 1.36 5.15 11.32
CA LEU A 200 0.77 5.24 9.99
C LEU A 200 -0.17 6.45 9.84
N PRO A 201 -1.17 6.69 10.71
CA PRO A 201 -2.02 7.87 10.60
C PRO A 201 -1.21 9.17 10.60
N LYS A 202 -0.18 9.28 11.44
CA LYS A 202 0.70 10.47 11.48
C LYS A 202 1.47 10.65 10.17
N ALA A 203 2.13 9.59 9.70
CA ALA A 203 2.91 9.63 8.46
C ALA A 203 2.05 10.02 7.25
N HIS A 204 0.84 9.48 7.11
CA HIS A 204 -0.06 9.80 5.99
C HIS A 204 -0.58 11.23 6.01
N VAL A 205 -0.86 11.75 7.20
CA VAL A 205 -1.51 13.05 7.37
C VAL A 205 -0.55 14.20 7.06
N GLU A 206 0.73 14.01 7.39
CA GLU A 206 1.78 15.01 7.22
C GLU A 206 2.53 14.88 5.89
N ALA A 207 2.49 13.71 5.26
CA ALA A 207 3.10 13.50 3.95
C ALA A 207 2.43 14.35 2.84
N PRO A 208 3.22 14.73 1.80
CA PRO A 208 2.65 15.21 0.53
C PRO A 208 1.81 14.11 -0.12
N ILE A 209 1.06 14.45 -1.18
CA ILE A 209 0.23 13.48 -1.90
C ILE A 209 1.03 12.26 -2.33
N SER A 210 2.17 12.49 -2.99
CA SER A 210 3.07 11.42 -3.45
C SER A 210 3.48 10.50 -2.30
N GLY A 211 3.94 11.06 -1.18
CA GLY A 211 4.26 10.31 0.03
C GLY A 211 3.06 9.47 0.54
N SER A 212 1.87 10.07 0.63
CA SER A 212 0.67 9.34 1.06
C SER A 212 0.26 8.21 0.09
N MET A 213 0.42 8.42 -1.22
CA MET A 213 0.12 7.42 -2.25
C MET A 213 1.08 6.24 -2.19
N ILE A 214 2.39 6.45 -2.04
CA ILE A 214 3.33 5.33 -1.99
C ILE A 214 3.24 4.56 -0.66
N LEU A 215 3.03 5.28 0.45
CA LEU A 215 2.84 4.65 1.75
C LEU A 215 1.63 3.70 1.68
N ALA A 216 0.49 4.20 1.22
CA ALA A 216 -0.75 3.42 1.15
C ALA A 216 -0.68 2.38 0.04
N GLY A 217 -0.10 2.74 -1.09
CA GLY A 217 -0.05 1.94 -2.30
C GLY A 217 0.84 0.71 -2.18
N VAL A 218 2.09 0.91 -1.77
CA VAL A 218 3.14 -0.12 -1.88
C VAL A 218 3.83 -0.42 -0.54
N MET A 219 4.10 0.58 0.31
CA MET A 219 4.93 0.35 1.51
C MET A 219 4.28 -0.62 2.51
N LEU A 220 2.95 -0.57 2.68
CA LEU A 220 2.24 -1.54 3.51
C LEU A 220 2.32 -2.96 2.93
N LYS A 221 2.43 -3.08 1.60
CA LYS A 221 2.45 -4.36 0.87
C LYS A 221 3.82 -5.03 0.95
N LEU A 222 4.90 -4.27 1.16
CA LEU A 222 6.22 -4.83 1.47
C LEU A 222 6.15 -5.73 2.71
N GLY A 223 5.37 -5.35 3.72
CA GLY A 223 5.14 -6.18 4.91
C GLY A 223 4.42 -7.48 4.57
N GLY A 224 3.36 -7.42 3.76
CA GLY A 224 2.60 -8.60 3.34
C GLY A 224 3.42 -9.55 2.46
N TYR A 225 4.18 -8.99 1.51
CA TYR A 225 5.14 -9.73 0.72
C TYR A 225 6.16 -10.46 1.59
N GLY A 226 6.74 -9.75 2.57
CA GLY A 226 7.70 -10.30 3.52
C GLY A 226 7.11 -11.48 4.30
N LEU A 227 5.93 -11.30 4.92
CA LEU A 227 5.24 -12.39 5.63
C LEU A 227 4.98 -13.58 4.73
N LEU A 228 4.43 -13.36 3.54
CA LEU A 228 4.11 -14.45 2.63
C LEU A 228 5.34 -15.29 2.25
N ARG A 229 6.52 -14.67 2.14
CA ARG A 229 7.78 -15.36 1.87
C ARG A 229 8.36 -16.04 3.12
N THR A 230 8.32 -15.40 4.29
CA THR A 230 8.92 -15.93 5.52
C THR A 230 8.06 -17.00 6.20
N MET A 231 6.74 -16.97 6.00
CA MET A 231 5.81 -17.94 6.60
C MET A 231 6.09 -19.39 6.21
N LYS A 232 6.70 -19.62 5.03
CA LYS A 232 7.16 -20.96 4.63
C LYS A 232 8.15 -21.56 5.64
N ILE A 233 8.98 -20.74 6.28
CA ILE A 233 10.01 -21.19 7.25
C ILE A 233 9.37 -21.67 8.56
N PHE A 234 8.19 -21.13 8.90
CA PHE A 234 7.57 -21.26 10.21
C PHE A 234 6.22 -21.96 10.19
N MET A 235 5.97 -22.90 9.28
CA MET A 235 4.66 -23.56 9.21
C MET A 235 4.27 -24.23 10.53
N GLU A 236 5.17 -24.99 11.18
CA GLU A 236 4.86 -25.71 12.42
C GLU A 236 4.54 -24.76 13.60
N ILE A 237 5.41 -23.77 13.83
CA ILE A 237 5.21 -22.77 14.89
C ILE A 237 3.99 -21.89 14.60
N GLY A 238 3.81 -21.52 13.33
CA GLY A 238 2.73 -20.66 12.88
C GLY A 238 1.38 -21.22 13.29
N MET A 239 1.17 -22.54 13.15
CA MET A 239 -0.08 -23.19 13.57
C MET A 239 -0.42 -22.98 15.06
N GLN A 240 0.58 -22.79 15.93
CA GLN A 240 0.37 -22.55 17.36
C GLN A 240 0.20 -21.06 17.69
N ILE A 241 1.07 -20.19 17.16
CA ILE A 241 1.14 -18.78 17.56
C ILE A 241 0.20 -17.89 16.76
N ASN A 242 -0.07 -18.21 15.49
CA ASN A 242 -0.81 -17.35 14.58
C ASN A 242 -2.22 -17.01 15.09
N LEU A 243 -2.83 -17.86 15.91
CA LEU A 243 -4.13 -17.60 16.53
C LEU A 243 -4.15 -16.29 17.31
N ILE A 244 -3.09 -15.98 18.05
CA ILE A 244 -2.98 -14.73 18.84
C ILE A 244 -3.00 -13.52 17.89
N ILE A 245 -2.26 -13.60 16.79
CA ILE A 245 -2.16 -12.51 15.80
C ILE A 245 -3.49 -12.34 15.05
N ILE A 246 -4.19 -13.44 14.73
CA ILE A 246 -5.53 -13.41 14.12
C ILE A 246 -6.51 -12.69 15.04
N VAL A 247 -6.53 -13.00 16.34
CA VAL A 247 -7.44 -12.36 17.30
C VAL A 247 -7.15 -10.86 17.40
N ILE A 248 -5.88 -10.47 17.53
CA ILE A 248 -5.51 -9.05 17.64
C ILE A 248 -5.86 -8.28 16.35
N SER A 249 -5.66 -8.89 15.18
CA SER A 249 -5.96 -8.24 13.90
C SER A 249 -7.46 -8.10 13.64
N LEU A 250 -8.28 -9.11 13.94
CA LEU A 250 -9.73 -9.05 13.76
C LEU A 250 -10.42 -8.09 14.73
N ILE A 251 -10.12 -8.20 16.03
CA ILE A 251 -10.68 -7.30 17.04
C ILE A 251 -10.16 -5.88 16.81
N GLY A 252 -8.87 -5.75 16.52
CA GLY A 252 -8.24 -4.48 16.23
C GLY A 252 -8.83 -3.78 15.01
N GLY A 253 -9.05 -4.52 13.91
CA GLY A 253 -9.69 -4.00 12.71
C GLY A 253 -11.12 -3.51 12.98
N MET A 254 -11.89 -4.26 13.79
CA MET A 254 -13.21 -3.82 14.25
C MET A 254 -13.12 -2.50 15.04
N MET A 255 -12.19 -2.40 16.00
CA MET A 255 -12.03 -1.17 16.80
C MET A 255 -11.59 0.03 15.94
N ILE A 256 -10.68 -0.17 14.99
CA ILE A 256 -10.24 0.89 14.08
C ILE A 256 -11.40 1.34 13.18
N SER A 257 -12.21 0.42 12.69
CA SER A 257 -13.37 0.76 11.85
C SER A 257 -14.38 1.64 12.61
N MET A 258 -14.54 1.44 13.92
CA MET A 258 -15.31 2.33 14.79
C MET A 258 -14.66 3.70 14.98
N ILE A 259 -13.33 3.73 15.11
CA ILE A 259 -12.56 4.99 15.18
C ILE A 259 -12.76 5.80 13.89
N CYS A 260 -12.77 5.17 12.71
CA CYS A 260 -13.00 5.85 11.42
C CYS A 260 -14.28 6.68 11.40
N LEU A 261 -15.36 6.20 12.00
CA LEU A 261 -16.66 6.89 12.03
C LEU A 261 -16.64 8.21 12.81
N ARG A 262 -15.67 8.37 13.71
CA ARG A 262 -15.52 9.56 14.55
C ARG A 262 -14.47 10.54 14.02
N GLN A 263 -13.75 10.17 12.96
CA GLN A 263 -12.69 11.02 12.42
C GLN A 263 -13.27 12.23 11.69
N SER A 264 -12.81 13.43 12.05
CA SER A 264 -13.17 14.68 11.39
C SER A 264 -12.28 15.00 10.18
N ASP A 265 -11.11 14.40 10.09
CA ASP A 265 -10.11 14.67 9.06
C ASP A 265 -10.19 13.64 7.93
N MET A 266 -10.31 14.11 6.68
CA MET A 266 -10.44 13.21 5.52
C MET A 266 -9.23 12.29 5.35
N LYS A 267 -8.00 12.82 5.43
CA LYS A 267 -6.77 12.01 5.31
C LYS A 267 -6.61 11.00 6.45
N MET A 268 -6.94 11.39 7.68
CA MET A 268 -6.91 10.49 8.85
C MET A 268 -7.90 9.34 8.67
N LEU A 269 -9.13 9.63 8.23
CA LEU A 269 -10.15 8.61 8.00
C LEU A 269 -9.68 7.58 6.95
N ILE A 270 -9.14 8.04 5.83
CA ILE A 270 -8.59 7.15 4.80
C ILE A 270 -7.41 6.33 5.37
N ALA A 271 -6.52 6.94 6.16
CA ALA A 271 -5.42 6.23 6.81
C ALA A 271 -5.89 5.16 7.80
N TYR A 272 -6.92 5.40 8.61
CA TYR A 272 -7.45 4.37 9.51
C TYR A 272 -8.19 3.26 8.74
N SER A 273 -8.90 3.59 7.66
CA SER A 273 -9.51 2.56 6.80
C SER A 273 -8.47 1.60 6.22
N SER A 274 -7.26 2.09 5.89
CA SER A 274 -6.19 1.22 5.38
C SER A 274 -5.65 0.24 6.42
N VAL A 275 -5.60 0.64 7.69
CA VAL A 275 -5.26 -0.27 8.79
C VAL A 275 -6.32 -1.36 8.94
N ALA A 276 -7.61 -1.04 8.78
CA ALA A 276 -8.68 -2.03 8.88
C ALA A 276 -8.62 -3.09 7.75
N HIS A 277 -8.52 -2.67 6.49
CA HIS A 277 -8.43 -3.60 5.36
C HIS A 277 -7.12 -4.43 5.39
N MET A 278 -5.99 -3.82 5.74
CA MET A 278 -4.72 -4.56 5.87
C MET A 278 -4.71 -5.48 7.10
N GLY A 279 -5.45 -5.14 8.16
CA GLY A 279 -5.69 -6.02 9.31
C GLY A 279 -6.41 -7.31 8.90
N LEU A 280 -7.40 -7.22 8.00
CA LEU A 280 -8.05 -8.40 7.42
C LEU A 280 -7.07 -9.24 6.58
N ALA A 281 -6.23 -8.60 5.75
CA ALA A 281 -5.19 -9.31 5.00
C ALA A 281 -4.19 -10.01 5.92
N LEU A 282 -3.76 -9.37 7.02
CA LEU A 282 -2.88 -9.97 8.03
C LEU A 282 -3.51 -11.23 8.63
N ALA A 283 -4.77 -11.14 9.07
CA ALA A 283 -5.51 -12.28 9.61
C ALA A 283 -5.57 -13.42 8.58
N GLY A 284 -5.81 -13.10 7.31
CA GLY A 284 -5.82 -14.04 6.20
C GLY A 284 -4.50 -14.79 6.00
N ILE A 285 -3.38 -14.06 5.95
CA ILE A 285 -2.03 -14.64 5.80
C ILE A 285 -1.74 -15.60 6.97
N MET A 286 -2.15 -15.22 8.19
CA MET A 286 -1.93 -16.03 9.39
C MET A 286 -2.70 -17.36 9.41
N THR A 287 -3.76 -17.52 8.61
CA THR A 287 -4.47 -18.81 8.52
C THR A 287 -3.68 -19.90 7.80
N MET A 288 -2.61 -19.54 7.06
CA MET A 288 -1.81 -20.47 6.24
C MET A 288 -2.61 -21.28 5.21
N ASN A 289 -3.83 -20.86 4.87
CA ASN A 289 -4.67 -21.48 3.84
C ASN A 289 -4.39 -20.85 2.47
N LEU A 290 -4.52 -21.64 1.39
CA LEU A 290 -4.37 -21.15 0.01
C LEU A 290 -5.33 -19.97 -0.29
N TRP A 291 -6.60 -20.09 0.12
CA TRP A 291 -7.60 -19.03 0.02
C TRP A 291 -7.16 -17.74 0.76
N GLY A 292 -6.47 -17.89 1.90
CA GLY A 292 -5.91 -16.78 2.66
C GLY A 292 -4.77 -16.08 1.91
N PHE A 293 -3.85 -16.84 1.32
CA PHE A 293 -2.77 -16.28 0.51
C PHE A 293 -3.26 -15.60 -0.76
N TRP A 294 -4.16 -16.24 -1.52
CA TRP A 294 -4.78 -15.64 -2.70
C TRP A 294 -5.57 -14.38 -2.34
N GLY A 295 -6.42 -14.45 -1.32
CA GLY A 295 -7.23 -13.30 -0.85
C GLY A 295 -6.37 -12.13 -0.37
N SER A 296 -5.29 -12.41 0.35
CA SER A 296 -4.38 -11.37 0.84
C SER A 296 -3.68 -10.61 -0.29
N LEU A 297 -3.22 -11.31 -1.34
CA LEU A 297 -2.59 -10.67 -2.50
C LEU A 297 -3.60 -9.82 -3.27
N VAL A 298 -4.78 -10.39 -3.56
CA VAL A 298 -5.87 -9.66 -4.25
C VAL A 298 -6.24 -8.40 -3.47
N LEU A 299 -6.47 -8.50 -2.15
CA LEU A 299 -6.80 -7.34 -1.33
C LEU A 299 -5.66 -6.31 -1.27
N MET A 300 -4.40 -6.76 -1.19
CA MET A 300 -3.24 -5.88 -1.23
C MET A 300 -3.20 -5.03 -2.50
N VAL A 301 -3.40 -5.64 -3.68
CA VAL A 301 -3.40 -4.93 -4.96
C VAL A 301 -4.60 -3.98 -5.08
N GLY A 302 -5.81 -4.47 -4.78
CA GLY A 302 -7.05 -3.71 -4.90
C GLY A 302 -7.08 -2.51 -3.97
N HIS A 303 -6.72 -2.73 -2.70
CA HIS A 303 -6.62 -1.65 -1.73
C HIS A 303 -5.50 -0.68 -2.11
N GLY A 304 -4.38 -1.16 -2.66
CA GLY A 304 -3.27 -0.32 -3.14
C GLY A 304 -3.76 0.77 -4.10
N LEU A 305 -4.53 0.39 -5.11
CA LEU A 305 -5.11 1.31 -6.09
C LEU A 305 -6.27 2.15 -5.53
N CYS A 306 -7.14 1.55 -4.72
CA CYS A 306 -8.30 2.25 -4.14
C CYS A 306 -7.87 3.35 -3.16
N SER A 307 -7.01 3.03 -2.21
CA SER A 307 -6.57 3.95 -1.17
C SER A 307 -5.72 5.10 -1.73
N SER A 308 -4.82 4.84 -2.69
CA SER A 308 -4.08 5.92 -3.34
C SER A 308 -5.01 6.86 -4.11
N GLY A 309 -6.03 6.34 -4.78
CA GLY A 309 -7.07 7.15 -5.43
C GLY A 309 -7.86 8.02 -4.45
N LEU A 310 -8.25 7.47 -3.29
CA LEU A 310 -8.93 8.23 -2.22
C LEU A 310 -8.04 9.35 -1.65
N PHE A 311 -6.74 9.09 -1.45
CA PHE A 311 -5.80 10.14 -1.02
C PHE A 311 -5.68 11.26 -2.07
N CYS A 312 -5.71 10.94 -3.36
CA CYS A 312 -5.73 11.94 -4.42
C CYS A 312 -6.99 12.78 -4.42
N LEU A 313 -8.17 12.16 -4.27
CA LEU A 313 -9.44 12.87 -4.16
C LEU A 313 -9.48 13.79 -2.94
N ALA A 314 -9.02 13.31 -1.78
CA ALA A 314 -8.90 14.14 -0.58
C ALA A 314 -7.94 15.32 -0.81
N ASN A 315 -6.89 15.12 -1.60
CA ASN A 315 -5.98 16.19 -1.96
C ASN A 315 -6.60 17.23 -2.90
N PHE A 316 -7.41 16.83 -3.88
CA PHE A 316 -8.09 17.79 -4.75
C PHE A 316 -9.00 18.74 -3.98
N PHE A 317 -9.61 18.29 -2.88
CA PHE A 317 -10.31 19.18 -1.95
C PHE A 317 -9.36 20.01 -1.10
N TYR A 318 -8.23 19.45 -0.68
CA TYR A 318 -7.22 20.19 0.07
C TYR A 318 -6.58 21.32 -0.75
N GLU A 319 -6.27 21.13 -2.03
CA GLU A 319 -5.69 22.16 -2.90
C GLU A 319 -6.60 23.38 -3.09
N ARG A 320 -7.92 23.20 -2.92
CA ARG A 320 -8.91 24.27 -3.11
C ARG A 320 -9.36 24.91 -1.81
N SER A 321 -9.55 24.11 -0.76
CA SER A 321 -10.03 24.59 0.54
C SER A 321 -8.91 24.90 1.53
N HIS A 322 -7.68 24.45 1.25
CA HIS A 322 -6.53 24.45 2.17
C HIS A 322 -6.80 23.83 3.55
N SER A 323 -7.87 23.02 3.66
CA SER A 323 -8.28 22.40 4.92
C SER A 323 -8.57 20.92 4.73
N ARG A 324 -8.20 20.11 5.74
CA ARG A 324 -8.40 18.65 5.72
C ARG A 324 -9.73 18.21 6.35
N SER A 325 -10.42 19.13 7.02
CA SER A 325 -11.62 18.80 7.79
C SER A 325 -12.80 18.49 6.88
N ILE A 326 -13.55 17.44 7.23
CA ILE A 326 -14.80 17.05 6.57
C ILE A 326 -15.85 18.17 6.74
N TYR A 327 -15.81 18.90 7.85
CA TYR A 327 -16.81 19.92 8.16
C TYR A 327 -16.76 21.15 7.24
N LEU A 328 -15.57 21.53 6.78
CA LEU A 328 -15.39 22.63 5.83
C LEU A 328 -15.66 22.21 4.39
N ASN A 329 -15.39 20.95 4.05
CA ASN A 329 -15.51 20.41 2.70
C ASN A 329 -16.86 19.75 2.40
N LYS A 330 -17.97 20.31 2.91
CA LYS A 330 -19.32 19.77 2.70
C LYS A 330 -19.97 20.30 1.42
N GLY A 331 -20.87 19.48 0.86
CA GLY A 331 -21.76 19.88 -0.23
C GLY A 331 -21.13 19.88 -1.62
N MET A 332 -19.90 19.37 -1.79
CA MET A 332 -19.08 19.53 -3.01
C MET A 332 -19.77 19.09 -4.33
N MET A 333 -20.81 18.25 -4.24
CA MET A 333 -21.59 17.80 -5.39
C MET A 333 -22.19 18.94 -6.23
N ASN A 334 -22.66 20.04 -5.63
CA ASN A 334 -23.25 21.11 -6.44
C ASN A 334 -22.20 22.06 -7.10
N ILE A 335 -20.91 21.99 -6.71
CA ILE A 335 -19.82 22.77 -7.35
C ILE A 335 -19.15 21.93 -8.43
N THR A 336 -18.80 20.68 -8.11
CA THR A 336 -18.11 19.76 -9.03
C THR A 336 -18.78 18.39 -9.11
N PRO A 337 -19.92 18.27 -9.82
CA PRO A 337 -20.69 17.02 -9.90
C PRO A 337 -19.92 15.87 -10.54
N SER A 338 -19.05 16.18 -11.51
CA SER A 338 -18.16 15.20 -12.16
C SER A 338 -17.15 14.57 -11.19
N LEU A 339 -16.63 15.32 -10.21
CA LEU A 339 -15.77 14.74 -9.16
C LEU A 339 -16.56 13.91 -8.17
N ALA A 340 -17.81 14.30 -7.89
CA ALA A 340 -18.68 13.53 -7.00
C ALA A 340 -18.92 12.11 -7.56
N LEU A 341 -18.98 11.93 -8.89
CA LEU A 341 -19.01 10.61 -9.52
C LEU A 341 -17.74 9.80 -9.19
N TRP A 342 -16.56 10.41 -9.33
CA TRP A 342 -15.29 9.75 -9.03
C TRP A 342 -15.13 9.39 -7.55
N TRP A 343 -15.61 10.26 -6.66
CA TRP A 343 -15.73 9.97 -5.23
C TRP A 343 -16.64 8.78 -4.97
N PHE A 344 -17.81 8.72 -5.60
CA PHE A 344 -18.72 7.60 -5.47
C PHE A 344 -18.06 6.29 -5.91
N LEU A 345 -17.43 6.29 -7.09
CA LEU A 345 -16.78 5.12 -7.68
C LEU A 345 -15.64 4.56 -6.82
N LEU A 346 -14.79 5.43 -6.24
CA LEU A 346 -13.70 4.99 -5.36
C LEU A 346 -14.19 4.62 -3.95
N CYS A 347 -15.21 5.31 -3.43
CA CYS A 347 -15.82 4.93 -2.15
C CYS A 347 -16.54 3.58 -2.28
N SER A 348 -17.21 3.30 -3.41
CA SER A 348 -17.85 2.01 -3.65
C SER A 348 -16.84 0.87 -3.78
N SER A 349 -15.67 1.10 -4.39
CA SER A 349 -14.60 0.10 -4.39
C SER A 349 -14.01 -0.11 -2.98
N ASN A 350 -14.00 0.91 -2.13
CA ASN A 350 -13.55 0.78 -0.73
C ASN A 350 -14.56 0.01 0.13
N MET A 351 -15.86 0.15 -0.15
CA MET A 351 -16.94 -0.68 0.43
C MET A 351 -16.94 -2.12 -0.11
N ALA A 352 -16.03 -2.45 -1.04
CA ALA A 352 -15.99 -3.74 -1.72
C ALA A 352 -17.31 -4.05 -2.47
N ALA A 353 -17.86 -3.10 -3.22
CA ALA A 353 -19.00 -3.32 -4.11
C ALA A 353 -18.57 -4.03 -5.42
N PRO A 354 -19.43 -4.84 -6.06
CA PRO A 354 -19.14 -5.40 -7.39
C PRO A 354 -19.12 -4.28 -8.45
N PRO A 355 -18.20 -4.28 -9.44
CA PRO A 355 -17.19 -5.28 -9.82
C PRO A 355 -15.76 -4.99 -9.31
N SER A 356 -15.58 -4.55 -8.06
CA SER A 356 -14.25 -4.18 -7.55
C SER A 356 -13.37 -5.38 -7.20
N LEU A 357 -12.05 -5.24 -7.37
CA LEU A 357 -11.06 -6.25 -6.92
C LEU A 357 -11.09 -6.47 -5.40
N ASN A 358 -11.43 -5.43 -4.62
CA ASN A 358 -11.53 -5.52 -3.17
C ASN A 358 -12.59 -6.55 -2.73
N LEU A 359 -13.74 -6.61 -3.43
CA LEU A 359 -14.76 -7.63 -3.18
C LEU A 359 -14.22 -9.05 -3.32
N LEU A 360 -13.46 -9.31 -4.39
CA LEU A 360 -12.86 -10.62 -4.58
C LEU A 360 -11.91 -10.97 -3.41
N GLY A 361 -11.04 -10.03 -3.02
CA GLY A 361 -10.13 -10.22 -1.90
C GLY A 361 -10.85 -10.49 -0.59
N GLU A 362 -11.84 -9.68 -0.24
CA GLU A 362 -12.61 -9.83 1.00
C GLU A 362 -13.40 -11.14 1.05
N ILE A 363 -14.01 -11.58 -0.05
CA ILE A 363 -14.72 -12.88 -0.10
C ILE A 363 -13.75 -14.04 0.14
N LEU A 364 -12.58 -14.04 -0.50
CA LEU A 364 -11.57 -15.09 -0.31
C LEU A 364 -11.08 -15.13 1.15
N LEU A 365 -10.89 -13.97 1.78
CA LEU A 365 -10.45 -13.83 3.17
C LEU A 365 -11.54 -14.22 4.19
N ILE A 366 -12.79 -13.88 3.93
CA ILE A 366 -13.93 -14.32 4.78
C ILE A 366 -14.02 -15.84 4.74
N ASN A 367 -13.88 -16.44 3.57
CA ASN A 367 -13.89 -17.90 3.43
C ASN A 367 -12.73 -18.54 4.20
N SER A 368 -11.50 -18.03 4.06
CA SER A 368 -10.33 -18.61 4.76
C SER A 368 -10.46 -18.55 6.29
N LEU A 369 -10.92 -17.43 6.82
CA LEU A 369 -11.09 -17.21 8.26
C LEU A 369 -12.28 -18.00 8.84
N SER A 370 -13.38 -18.09 8.09
CA SER A 370 -14.55 -18.87 8.51
C SER A 370 -14.24 -20.38 8.63
N VAL A 371 -13.39 -20.90 7.72
CA VAL A 371 -12.89 -22.27 7.78
C VAL A 371 -11.97 -22.47 8.98
N TYR A 372 -11.13 -21.47 9.30
CA TYR A 372 -10.23 -21.54 10.46
C TYR A 372 -11.00 -21.56 11.79
N SER A 373 -11.97 -20.65 11.98
CA SER A 373 -12.83 -20.67 13.16
C SER A 373 -14.20 -20.04 12.89
N LYS A 374 -15.27 -20.74 13.28
CA LYS A 374 -16.65 -20.23 13.13
C LYS A 374 -16.91 -18.96 13.95
N LEU A 375 -16.21 -18.80 15.09
CA LEU A 375 -16.32 -17.61 15.93
C LEU A 375 -15.85 -16.32 15.23
N SER A 376 -14.88 -16.43 14.32
CA SER A 376 -14.39 -15.28 13.55
C SER A 376 -15.47 -14.60 12.71
N MET A 377 -16.57 -15.31 12.37
CA MET A 377 -17.68 -14.76 11.59
C MET A 377 -18.34 -13.55 12.24
N ILE A 378 -18.43 -13.52 13.57
CA ILE A 378 -19.03 -12.39 14.29
C ILE A 378 -18.18 -11.12 14.07
N CYS A 379 -16.86 -11.24 14.25
CA CYS A 379 -15.95 -10.12 14.02
C CYS A 379 -15.92 -9.69 12.55
N LEU A 380 -15.95 -10.66 11.62
CA LEU A 380 -15.97 -10.38 10.18
C LEU A 380 -17.24 -9.64 9.76
N PHE A 381 -18.41 -10.02 10.29
CA PHE A 381 -19.66 -9.31 10.05
C PHE A 381 -19.55 -7.83 10.42
N PHE A 382 -19.04 -7.52 11.61
CA PHE A 382 -18.85 -6.14 12.03
C PHE A 382 -17.82 -5.40 11.18
N MET A 383 -16.72 -6.04 10.79
CA MET A 383 -15.72 -5.39 9.94
C MET A 383 -16.28 -4.99 8.58
N VAL A 384 -17.02 -5.89 7.91
CA VAL A 384 -17.66 -5.60 6.60
C VAL A 384 -18.78 -4.57 6.76
N PHE A 385 -19.56 -4.65 7.84
CA PHE A 385 -20.58 -3.65 8.11
C PHE A 385 -19.97 -2.26 8.30
N TYR A 386 -18.95 -2.12 9.14
CA TYR A 386 -18.31 -0.82 9.36
C TYR A 386 -17.55 -0.30 8.14
N SER A 387 -17.02 -1.18 7.28
CA SER A 387 -16.40 -0.75 6.02
C SER A 387 -17.40 -0.05 5.09
N ALA A 388 -18.63 -0.54 5.03
CA ALA A 388 -19.74 0.15 4.37
C ALA A 388 -20.09 1.48 5.05
N VAL A 389 -20.21 1.50 6.38
CA VAL A 389 -20.63 2.72 7.08
C VAL A 389 -19.60 3.85 6.94
N TYR A 390 -18.29 3.60 7.15
CA TYR A 390 -17.32 4.70 7.07
C TYR A 390 -17.08 5.21 5.64
N SER A 391 -17.24 4.35 4.61
CA SER A 391 -17.10 4.76 3.21
C SER A 391 -18.30 5.60 2.76
N LEU A 392 -19.52 5.22 3.16
CA LEU A 392 -20.71 6.04 2.98
C LEU A 392 -20.67 7.33 3.81
N PHE A 393 -20.11 7.29 5.02
CA PHE A 393 -19.87 8.47 5.84
C PHE A 393 -18.94 9.45 5.12
N LEU A 394 -17.79 8.99 4.62
CA LEU A 394 -16.85 9.81 3.86
C LEU A 394 -17.52 10.45 2.63
N TYR A 395 -18.29 9.68 1.86
CA TYR A 395 -19.00 10.19 0.68
C TYR A 395 -20.10 11.20 1.05
N SER A 396 -20.99 10.84 1.98
CA SER A 396 -22.16 11.66 2.31
C SER A 396 -21.78 13.00 2.93
N TYR A 397 -20.82 13.02 3.86
CA TYR A 397 -20.43 14.27 4.51
C TYR A 397 -19.62 15.19 3.61
N THR A 398 -18.86 14.68 2.63
CA THR A 398 -18.10 15.52 1.69
C THR A 398 -18.96 16.01 0.53
N GLN A 399 -19.78 15.14 -0.06
CA GLN A 399 -20.52 15.46 -1.28
C GLN A 399 -21.90 16.07 -1.03
N HIS A 400 -22.66 15.55 -0.06
CA HIS A 400 -24.03 16.01 0.19
C HIS A 400 -24.08 17.19 1.17
N GLY A 401 -25.22 17.86 1.17
CA GLY A 401 -25.52 18.97 2.07
C GLY A 401 -25.33 20.35 1.44
N LYS A 402 -25.49 21.38 2.28
CA LYS A 402 -25.27 22.77 1.90
C LYS A 402 -23.78 23.09 1.97
N PHE A 403 -23.31 23.90 1.02
CA PHE A 403 -21.93 24.39 1.02
C PHE A 403 -21.60 25.20 2.26
N TYR A 404 -20.33 25.14 2.63
CA TYR A 404 -19.77 26.05 3.60
C TYR A 404 -19.64 27.46 3.02
N SER A 405 -20.22 28.44 3.70
CA SER A 405 -20.30 29.83 3.23
C SER A 405 -18.98 30.59 3.21
N GLY A 406 -17.92 30.06 3.84
CA GLY A 406 -16.62 30.73 3.91
C GLY A 406 -15.69 30.50 2.72
N ILE A 407 -16.12 29.73 1.71
CA ILE A 407 -15.32 29.49 0.48
C ILE A 407 -15.75 30.51 -0.58
N TYR A 408 -14.87 31.48 -0.87
CA TYR A 408 -15.14 32.54 -1.84
C TYR A 408 -14.83 32.15 -3.29
N THR A 409 -13.78 31.36 -3.53
CA THR A 409 -13.36 30.93 -4.86
C THR A 409 -13.12 29.43 -4.89
N PHE A 410 -13.57 28.78 -5.98
CA PHE A 410 -13.35 27.37 -6.20
C PHE A 410 -12.91 27.17 -7.65
N ASN A 411 -11.68 26.70 -7.85
CA ASN A 411 -11.18 26.40 -9.18
C ASN A 411 -11.84 25.13 -9.71
N GLN A 412 -12.20 25.13 -10.99
CA GLN A 412 -12.67 23.93 -11.69
C GLN A 412 -11.60 22.83 -11.72
N ILE A 413 -12.02 21.61 -12.06
CA ILE A 413 -11.13 20.44 -12.08
C ILE A 413 -10.36 20.36 -13.39
N ASN A 414 -9.05 20.20 -13.26
CA ASN A 414 -8.17 20.06 -14.40
C ASN A 414 -8.31 18.68 -15.06
N ASN A 415 -8.10 18.61 -16.38
CA ASN A 415 -8.09 17.34 -17.11
C ASN A 415 -7.07 16.33 -16.54
N ARG A 416 -5.95 16.82 -15.99
CA ARG A 416 -4.96 15.99 -15.27
C ARG A 416 -5.57 15.27 -14.07
N GLU A 417 -6.37 15.97 -13.28
CA GLU A 417 -6.99 15.41 -12.07
C GLU A 417 -7.96 14.29 -12.44
N TYR A 418 -8.74 14.45 -13.51
CA TYR A 418 -9.58 13.38 -14.04
C TYR A 418 -8.78 12.20 -14.58
N LEU A 419 -7.72 12.46 -15.35
CA LEU A 419 -6.84 11.40 -15.85
C LEU A 419 -6.21 10.60 -14.70
N LEU A 420 -5.79 11.29 -13.64
CA LEU A 420 -5.21 10.64 -12.47
C LEU A 420 -6.22 9.69 -11.81
N VAL A 421 -7.47 10.11 -11.58
CA VAL A 421 -8.47 9.24 -10.94
C VAL A 421 -8.92 8.11 -11.87
N PHE A 422 -9.04 8.40 -13.17
CA PHE A 422 -9.32 7.39 -14.18
C PHE A 422 -8.28 6.27 -14.17
N LEU A 423 -6.98 6.62 -14.12
CA LEU A 423 -5.89 5.63 -14.07
C LEU A 423 -5.81 4.84 -12.76
N HIS A 424 -6.47 5.28 -11.69
CA HIS A 424 -6.64 4.47 -10.47
C HIS A 424 -7.81 3.50 -10.60
N TRP A 425 -8.95 3.99 -11.08
CA TRP A 425 -10.19 3.24 -11.12
C TRP A 425 -10.20 2.15 -12.21
N VAL A 426 -9.62 2.43 -13.37
CA VAL A 426 -9.64 1.50 -14.51
C VAL A 426 -8.89 0.20 -14.23
N PRO A 427 -7.63 0.20 -13.77
CA PRO A 427 -6.92 -1.05 -13.47
C PRO A 427 -7.63 -1.85 -12.37
N LEU A 428 -8.22 -1.18 -11.38
CA LEU A 428 -8.93 -1.82 -10.28
C LEU A 428 -10.09 -2.69 -10.77
N ASN A 429 -10.87 -2.22 -11.75
CA ASN A 429 -12.02 -2.98 -12.28
C ASN A 429 -11.64 -3.93 -13.43
N ILE A 430 -10.67 -3.57 -14.28
CA ILE A 430 -10.22 -4.47 -15.35
C ILE A 430 -9.59 -5.74 -14.76
N LEU A 431 -8.81 -5.60 -13.68
CA LEU A 431 -8.20 -6.76 -13.00
C LEU A 431 -9.26 -7.69 -12.38
N PHE A 432 -10.45 -7.19 -12.02
CA PHE A 432 -11.54 -8.05 -11.56
C PHE A 432 -12.04 -8.99 -12.66
N LEU A 433 -12.17 -8.49 -13.90
CA LEU A 433 -12.61 -9.30 -15.05
C LEU A 433 -11.61 -10.40 -15.42
N LYS A 434 -10.33 -10.21 -15.10
CA LYS A 434 -9.24 -11.18 -15.33
C LYS A 434 -8.54 -11.54 -14.00
N SER A 435 -9.34 -11.86 -13.00
CA SER A 435 -8.89 -12.16 -11.63
C SER A 435 -7.89 -13.31 -11.53
N GLU A 436 -7.91 -14.24 -12.49
CA GLU A 436 -6.95 -15.34 -12.62
C GLU A 436 -5.48 -14.87 -12.59
N LEU A 437 -5.20 -13.68 -13.15
CA LEU A 437 -3.86 -13.08 -13.18
C LEU A 437 -3.28 -12.80 -11.80
N VAL A 438 -4.14 -12.64 -10.79
CA VAL A 438 -3.78 -12.19 -9.45
C VAL A 438 -3.94 -13.34 -8.45
N SER A 439 -4.94 -14.20 -8.65
CA SER A 439 -5.27 -15.26 -7.70
C SER A 439 -4.38 -16.49 -7.80
N LEU A 440 -3.88 -16.86 -8.99
CA LEU A 440 -3.16 -18.13 -9.20
C LEU A 440 -1.66 -17.98 -8.98
N TRP A 441 -1.22 -17.88 -7.72
CA TRP A 441 0.19 -17.60 -7.38
C TRP A 441 0.84 -18.56 -6.38
N VAL A 442 0.04 -19.40 -5.73
CA VAL A 442 0.43 -20.50 -4.83
C VAL A 442 -0.33 -21.72 -5.29
#